data_AF-A0A4Y2BQZ9-F1
#
_entry.id   AF-A0A4Y2BQZ9-F1
#
_cell.length_a   1.000
_cell.length_b   1.000
_cell.length_c   1.000
_cell.angle_alpha   90.00
_cell.angle_beta   90.00
_cell.angle_gamma   90.00
#
_symmetry.space_group_name_H-M   'P 1'
#
loop_
_entity.id
_entity.type
_entity.pdbx_description
1 polymer ?
#
loop_
_entity_poly.entity_id
_entity_poly.type
_entity_poly.pdbx_seq_one_letter_code
_entity_poly.pdbx_strand_id
1 'polypeptide(L)'
;MSPHTSMGEVNGLPMPILRDTGSSIDVVCLKVVKPEMFTSEQVWVQQPLDDAPVCLPLAKVDLKGEFGHFITKSALVYNKADKGRYLLVNRTAAI
;
A
#
# COMPACT_ATOMS: atom_id res chain seq x y z
N MET A 1 5.93 3.83 -19.70
CA MET A 1 5.61 3.39 -18.32
C MET A 1 6.82 2.64 -17.79
N SER A 2 7.13 2.79 -16.51
CA SER A 2 8.13 1.94 -15.85
C SER A 2 7.68 0.48 -15.91
N PRO A 3 8.60 -0.48 -16.07
CA PRO A 3 8.25 -1.88 -15.95
C PRO A 3 7.58 -2.12 -14.59
N HIS A 4 6.56 -2.99 -14.56
CA HIS A 4 5.80 -3.35 -13.35
C HIS A 4 4.87 -2.28 -12.75
N THR A 5 4.68 -1.16 -13.44
CA THR A 5 3.67 -0.16 -13.06
C THR A 5 2.48 -0.23 -14.00
N SER A 6 1.27 -0.42 -13.46
CA SER A 6 0.03 -0.33 -14.22
C SER A 6 -0.92 0.71 -13.61
N MET A 7 -1.87 1.19 -14.41
CA MET A 7 -2.92 2.07 -13.90
C MET A 7 -3.96 1.24 -13.17
N GLY A 8 -4.36 1.71 -11.99
CA GLY A 8 -5.50 1.19 -11.25
C GLY A 8 -6.26 2.31 -10.55
N GLU A 9 -7.22 1.92 -9.72
CA GLU A 9 -7.98 2.84 -8.88
C GLU A 9 -7.74 2.49 -7.41
N VAL A 10 -7.53 3.53 -6.59
CA VAL A 10 -7.51 3.42 -5.14
C VAL A 10 -8.53 4.37 -4.56
N ASN A 11 -9.50 3.82 -3.82
CA ASN A 11 -10.64 4.57 -3.28
C ASN A 11 -11.38 5.39 -4.36
N GLY A 12 -11.52 4.81 -5.56
CA GLY A 12 -12.18 5.43 -6.71
C GLY A 12 -11.35 6.51 -7.43
N LEU A 13 -10.08 6.70 -7.06
CA LEU A 13 -9.19 7.64 -7.73
C LEU A 13 -8.17 6.90 -8.60
N PRO A 14 -8.01 7.27 -9.88
CA PRO A 14 -7.05 6.63 -10.77
C PRO A 14 -5.61 6.99 -10.38
N MET A 15 -4.73 5.99 -10.29
CA MET A 15 -3.31 6.19 -9.98
C MET A 15 -2.41 5.04 -10.45
N PRO A 16 -1.11 5.31 -10.63
CA PRO A 16 -0.13 4.25 -10.89
C PRO A 16 0.04 3.35 -9.67
N ILE A 17 -0.02 2.05 -9.89
CA ILE A 17 0.24 1.00 -8.90
C ILE A 17 1.51 0.28 -9.32
N LEU A 18 2.51 0.27 -8.43
CA LEU A 18 3.71 -0.52 -8.60
C LEU A 18 3.44 -1.91 -8.05
N ARG A 19 3.47 -2.91 -8.93
CA ARG A 19 3.29 -4.32 -8.56
C ARG A 19 4.63 -5.02 -8.57
N ASP A 20 5.09 -5.48 -7.43
CA ASP A 20 6.23 -6.38 -7.38
C ASP A 20 5.76 -7.78 -7.80
N THR A 21 6.11 -8.26 -9.00
CA THR A 21 5.71 -9.60 -9.47
C THR A 21 6.41 -10.74 -8.72
N GLY A 22 7.47 -10.46 -7.96
CA GLY A 22 8.13 -11.43 -7.09
C GLY A 22 7.45 -11.60 -5.72
N SER A 23 6.43 -10.78 -5.44
CA SER A 23 5.72 -10.74 -4.16
C SER A 23 4.22 -10.52 -4.36
N SER A 24 3.41 -10.71 -3.33
CA SER A 24 1.99 -10.34 -3.33
C SER A 24 1.79 -8.88 -2.89
N ILE A 25 2.82 -8.04 -3.03
CA ILE A 25 2.85 -6.66 -2.52
C ILE A 25 2.59 -5.65 -3.65
N ASP A 26 1.54 -4.85 -3.47
CA ASP A 26 1.27 -3.66 -4.28
C ASP A 26 1.67 -2.40 -3.50
N VAL A 27 2.39 -1.50 -4.18
CA VAL A 27 2.82 -0.20 -3.62
C VAL A 27 2.11 0.93 -4.35
N VAL A 28 1.49 1.81 -3.58
CA VAL A 28 0.75 2.96 -4.12
C VAL A 28 1.23 4.25 -3.46
N CYS A 29 1.58 5.25 -4.27
CA CYS A 29 1.92 6.59 -3.77
C CYS A 29 0.67 7.29 -3.22
N LEU A 30 0.76 7.69 -1.96
CA LEU A 30 -0.35 8.15 -1.18
C LEU A 30 -0.47 9.68 -1.18
N LYS A 31 -1.44 10.18 -1.93
CA LYS A 31 -2.07 11.49 -1.69
C LYS A 31 -3.55 11.39 -1.32
N VAL A 32 -4.11 10.18 -1.27
CA VAL A 32 -5.57 9.96 -1.35
C VAL A 32 -6.20 9.28 -0.13
N VAL A 33 -5.41 8.83 0.86
CA VAL A 33 -5.97 8.28 2.09
C VAL A 33 -6.33 9.42 3.03
N LYS A 34 -7.63 9.48 3.33
CA LYS A 34 -8.21 10.45 4.26
C LYS A 34 -8.13 9.90 5.70
N PRO A 35 -8.18 10.77 6.72
CA PRO A 35 -8.22 10.36 8.13
C PRO A 35 -9.28 9.28 8.43
N GLU A 36 -10.44 9.34 7.77
CA GLU A 36 -11.56 8.41 7.98
C GLU A 36 -11.27 6.97 7.48
N MET A 37 -10.24 6.81 6.65
CA MET A 37 -9.86 5.51 6.09
C MET A 37 -8.88 4.76 7.00
N PHE A 38 -8.28 5.44 7.98
CA PHE A 38 -7.44 4.78 8.97
C PHE A 38 -8.29 3.87 9.86
N THR A 39 -7.76 2.70 10.14
CA THR A 39 -8.31 1.83 11.17
C THR A 39 -7.65 2.20 12.50
N SER A 40 -8.24 1.75 13.62
CA SER A 40 -7.59 1.84 14.94
C SER A 40 -6.49 0.79 15.14
N GLU A 41 -6.11 0.08 14.07
CA GLU A 41 -5.16 -1.02 14.11
C GLU A 41 -3.78 -0.57 13.63
N GLN A 42 -2.75 -1.27 14.09
CA GLN A 42 -1.36 -0.99 13.76
C GLN A 42 -0.64 -2.31 13.51
N VAL A 43 0.43 -2.26 12.72
CA VAL A 43 1.29 -3.41 12.44
C VAL A 43 2.75 -3.05 12.68
N TRP A 44 3.48 -3.95 13.32
CA TRP A 44 4.93 -3.81 13.49
C TRP A 44 5.64 -4.41 12.28
N VAL A 45 6.43 -3.60 11.59
CA VAL A 45 7.16 -4.02 10.40
C VAL A 45 8.65 -3.81 10.63
N GLN A 46 9.42 -4.89 10.51
CA GLN A 46 10.87 -4.82 10.44
C GLN A 46 11.28 -4.44 9.02
N GLN A 47 11.80 -3.23 8.83
CA GLN A 47 12.34 -2.83 7.53
C GLN A 47 13.77 -3.39 7.37
N PRO A 48 14.21 -3.74 6.15
CA PRO A 48 15.53 -4.35 5.94
C PRO A 48 16.72 -3.47 6.38
N LEU A 49 16.54 -2.15 6.41
CA LEU A 49 17.58 -1.17 6.69
C LEU A 49 17.46 -0.53 8.08
N ASP A 50 16.40 -0.84 8.84
CA ASP A 50 16.18 -0.28 10.16
C ASP A 50 16.66 -1.25 11.24
N ASP A 51 17.29 -0.74 12.31
CA ASP A 51 17.74 -1.57 13.44
C ASP A 51 16.59 -2.06 14.33
N ALA A 52 15.44 -1.40 14.25
CA ALA A 52 14.27 -1.69 15.09
C ALA A 52 12.99 -1.74 14.25
N PRO A 53 11.99 -2.55 14.64
CA PRO A 53 10.72 -2.58 13.95
C PRO A 53 9.95 -1.28 14.17
N VAL A 54 9.22 -0.87 13.13
CA VAL A 54 8.42 0.36 13.14
C VAL A 54 6.94 -0.01 13.25
N CYS A 55 6.22 0.70 14.12
CA CYS A 55 4.77 0.58 14.20
C CYS A 55 4.11 1.46 13.13
N LEU A 56 3.38 0.84 12.20
CA LEU A 56 2.71 1.51 11.10
C LEU A 56 1.19 1.43 11.26
N PRO A 57 0.46 2.53 11.06
CA PRO A 57 -1.00 2.50 11.12
C PRO A 57 -1.55 1.78 9.88
N LEU A 58 -2.67 1.09 10.06
CA LEU A 58 -3.39 0.46 8.97
C LEU A 58 -4.49 1.38 8.45
N ALA A 59 -4.71 1.35 7.13
CA ALA A 59 -5.82 2.02 6.47
C ALA A 59 -6.61 1.02 5.63
N LYS A 60 -7.94 1.11 5.66
CA LYS A 60 -8.81 0.34 4.78
C LYS A 60 -8.83 1.01 3.41
N VAL A 61 -8.48 0.25 2.38
CA VAL A 61 -8.37 0.75 1.01
C VAL A 61 -9.13 -0.15 0.05
N ASP A 62 -9.85 0.50 -0.87
CA ASP A 62 -10.50 -0.16 -2.00
C ASP A 62 -9.58 -0.10 -3.22
N LEU A 63 -9.16 -1.25 -3.75
CA LEU A 63 -8.19 -1.36 -4.84
C LEU A 63 -8.81 -2.06 -6.05
N LYS A 64 -8.65 -1.43 -7.22
CA LYS A 64 -9.03 -2.01 -8.51
C LYS A 64 -7.89 -1.87 -9.49
N GLY A 65 -7.67 -2.89 -10.30
CA GLY A 65 -6.70 -2.87 -11.38
C GLY A 65 -6.76 -4.15 -12.20
N GLU A 66 -5.72 -4.40 -13.00
CA GLU A 66 -5.59 -5.65 -13.77
C GLU A 66 -5.66 -6.91 -12.91
N PHE A 67 -5.33 -6.76 -11.63
CA PHE A 67 -5.39 -7.82 -10.64
C PHE A 67 -6.81 -8.12 -10.12
N GLY A 68 -7.82 -7.36 -10.53
CA GLY A 68 -9.19 -7.45 -10.05
C GLY A 68 -9.52 -6.39 -9.00
N HIS A 69 -10.62 -6.59 -8.30
CA HIS A 69 -11.15 -5.67 -7.29
C HIS A 69 -11.12 -6.33 -5.91
N PHE A 70 -10.53 -5.68 -4.91
CA PHE A 70 -10.61 -6.12 -3.53
C PHE A 70 -10.44 -4.96 -2.54
N ILE A 71 -11.03 -5.13 -1.36
CA ILE A 71 -10.88 -4.23 -0.23
C ILE A 71 -9.91 -4.87 0.75
N THR A 72 -8.91 -4.12 1.20
CA THR A 72 -7.86 -4.64 2.09
C THR A 72 -7.44 -3.61 3.14
N LYS A 73 -6.70 -4.07 4.14
CA LYS A 73 -5.98 -3.22 5.08
C LYS A 73 -4.55 -3.07 4.59
N SER A 74 -4.08 -1.84 4.51
CA SER A 74 -2.75 -1.51 4.02
C SER A 74 -1.98 -0.74 5.07
N ALA A 75 -0.70 -1.06 5.23
CA ALA A 75 0.20 -0.31 6.10
C ALA A 75 0.61 0.99 5.41
N LEU A 76 0.49 2.10 6.14
CA LEU A 76 0.97 3.39 5.67
C LEU A 76 2.44 3.57 6.03
N VAL A 77 3.28 3.72 5.03
CA VAL A 77 4.71 4.03 5.17
C VAL A 77 4.95 5.50 4.82
N TYR A 78 5.74 6.17 5.64
CA TYR A 78 6.29 7.49 5.31
C TYR A 78 7.76 7.33 4.94
N ASN A 79 8.12 7.66 3.70
CA ASN A 79 9.50 7.66 3.28
C ASN A 79 10.10 9.05 3.54
N LYS A 80 11.17 9.09 4.34
CA LYS A 80 11.86 10.33 4.70
C LYS A 80 12.61 10.95 3.52
N ALA A 81 13.07 10.14 2.56
CA ALA A 81 13.92 10.58 1.46
C ALA A 81 13.17 11.42 0.42
N ASP A 82 12.01 10.93 -0.01
CA ASP A 82 11.13 11.62 -0.99
C ASP A 82 9.98 12.38 -0.33
N LYS A 83 9.86 12.30 1.01
CA LYS A 83 8.73 12.83 1.80
C LYS A 83 7.37 12.26 1.35
N GLY A 84 7.40 11.16 0.61
CA GLY A 84 6.26 10.46 0.08
C GLY A 84 5.60 9.63 1.17
N ARG A 85 4.31 9.40 0.97
CA ARG A 85 3.54 8.43 1.75
C ARG A 85 3.20 7.28 0.82
N TYR A 86 3.24 6.06 1.30
CA TYR A 86 3.04 4.87 0.49
C TYR A 86 2.14 3.88 1.21
N LEU A 87 1.25 3.25 0.46
CA LEU A 87 0.47 2.11 0.93
C LEU A 87 1.21 0.83 0.55
N LEU A 88 1.51 0.02 1.55
CA LEU A 88 1.96 -1.35 1.35
C LEU A 88 0.75 -2.26 1.49
N VAL A 89 0.35 -2.85 0.39
CA VAL A 89 -0.79 -3.76 0.32
C VAL A 89 -0.26 -5.16 0.12
N ASN A 90 -0.57 -6.08 1.03
CA ASN A 90 -0.35 -7.49 0.78
C ASN A 90 -1.66 -8.15 0.34
N ARG A 91 -1.61 -8.90 -0.75
CA ARG A 91 -2.65 -9.86 -1.10
C ARG A 91 -2.44 -11.12 -0.28
N THR A 92 -3.18 -11.29 0.81
CA THR A 92 -3.27 -12.60 1.44
C THR A 92 -3.87 -13.55 0.40
N ALA A 93 -3.11 -14.57 -0.01
CA ALA A 93 -3.67 -15.65 -0.81
C ALA A 93 -4.84 -16.24 -0.02
N ALA A 94 -6.05 -16.19 -0.59
CA ALA A 94 -7.11 -17.04 -0.10
C ALA A 94 -6.62 -18.48 -0.29
N ILE A 95 -6.42 -19.19 0.83
CA ILE A 95 -6.13 -20.62 0.87
C ILE A 95 -7.40 -21.36 0.48
#